data_AF-A0A3Q1CME9-F1
#
_entry.id   AF-A0A3Q1CME9-F1
#
_cell.length_a   1.000
_cell.length_b   1.000
_cell.length_c   1.000
_cell.angle_alpha   90.00
_cell.angle_beta   90.00
_cell.angle_gamma   90.00
#
_symmetry.space_group_name_H-M   'P 1'
#
loop_
_entity.id
_entity.type
_entity.pdbx_description
1 polymer ?
#
loop_
_entity_poly.entity_id
_entity_poly.type
_entity_poly.pdbx_seq_one_letter_code
_entity_poly.pdbx_strand_id
1 'polypeptide(L)'
;MTSLTAKDKATVKAFWAQVSGKAADIGQDALGRMLIVYPQTKTYFAHWKDLGPNSAPVKKHGMTVMGGVADAVTKIDDLTAGLLNLSELHAFTLRIDPQNFKMTSLTAKDKATVKAFWAQVSGKAADIGKDALGRMLIVYPQTKTYFAHWKDLGPNSAPVKKHGMTVMGGVADAVTKIDDLTAGLLNLSELHAFTLRIDPQNFKTYFAHWKDLGPNSAPVKKHGMTVMGGVADAVTKIDDLTTGLLSLSELHAFTLRIDPQNFKILAHNILVVLAIMFPTEFTPEVHVCMDKFLAALARALAEKYR
;
A
#
# COMPACT_ATOMS: atom_id res chain seq x y z
N MET A 1 13.24 2.43 -3.95
CA MET A 1 13.39 1.59 -2.75
C MET A 1 14.13 2.39 -1.69
N THR A 2 13.59 2.51 -0.48
CA THR A 2 14.39 2.94 0.68
C THR A 2 15.43 1.88 1.00
N SER A 3 16.69 2.29 1.05
CA SER A 3 17.80 1.45 1.50
C SER A 3 17.84 1.43 3.03
N LEU A 4 18.20 0.27 3.60
CA LEU A 4 18.45 0.14 5.04
C LEU A 4 19.59 1.11 5.43
N THR A 5 19.40 1.91 6.48
CA THR A 5 20.44 2.82 6.95
C THR A 5 21.62 2.03 7.53
N ALA A 6 22.78 2.67 7.69
CA ALA A 6 23.93 2.05 8.34
C ALA A 6 23.59 1.50 9.75
N LYS A 7 22.69 2.18 10.49
CA LYS A 7 22.20 1.75 11.80
C LYS A 7 21.33 0.49 11.69
N ASP A 8 20.42 0.43 10.72
CA ASP A 8 19.54 -0.73 10.51
C ASP A 8 20.36 -1.95 10.08
N LYS A 9 21.28 -1.76 9.13
CA LYS A 9 22.23 -2.80 8.68
C LYS A 9 23.05 -3.34 9.85
N ALA A 10 23.60 -2.47 10.70
CA ALA A 10 24.34 -2.88 11.89
C ALA A 10 23.45 -3.63 12.90
N THR A 11 22.22 -3.16 13.13
CA THR A 11 21.24 -3.78 14.04
C THR A 11 20.84 -5.18 13.55
N VAL A 12 20.59 -5.33 12.25
CA VAL A 12 20.28 -6.64 11.63
C VAL A 12 21.47 -7.58 11.70
N LYS A 13 22.69 -7.15 11.37
CA LYS A 13 23.91 -7.98 11.51
C LYS A 13 24.12 -8.44 12.96
N ALA A 14 23.93 -7.55 13.94
CA ALA A 14 24.09 -7.85 15.36
C ALA A 14 23.01 -8.82 15.90
N PHE A 15 21.74 -8.63 15.53
CA PHE A 15 20.67 -9.54 15.94
C PHE A 15 20.79 -10.91 15.25
N TRP A 16 21.16 -10.95 13.97
CA TRP A 16 21.40 -12.19 13.25
C TRP A 16 22.50 -13.05 13.90
N ALA A 17 23.58 -12.43 14.38
CA ALA A 17 24.63 -13.13 15.12
C ALA A 17 24.09 -13.86 16.37
N GLN A 18 23.08 -13.30 17.05
CA GLN A 18 22.45 -13.93 18.22
C GLN A 18 21.50 -15.09 17.86
N VAL A 19 20.75 -14.98 16.76
CA VAL A 19 19.68 -15.94 16.42
C VAL A 19 20.06 -16.99 15.37
N SER A 20 21.17 -16.80 14.65
CA SER A 20 21.62 -17.69 13.56
C SER A 20 21.78 -19.16 13.99
N GLY A 21 22.25 -19.41 15.22
CA GLY A 21 22.35 -20.75 15.80
C GLY A 21 21.01 -21.49 15.99
N LYS A 22 19.87 -20.79 15.85
CA LYS A 22 18.49 -21.34 15.88
C LYS A 22 17.77 -21.23 14.54
N ALA A 23 18.48 -20.95 13.45
CA ALA A 23 17.87 -20.74 12.13
C ALA A 23 16.98 -21.90 11.65
N ALA A 24 17.30 -23.15 12.01
CA ALA A 24 16.46 -24.31 11.68
C ALA A 24 15.09 -24.24 12.36
N ASP A 25 15.06 -24.02 13.67
CA ASP A 25 13.84 -23.96 14.49
C ASP A 25 12.98 -22.75 14.11
N ILE A 26 13.63 -21.58 13.95
CA ILE A 26 12.98 -20.33 13.52
C ILE A 26 12.35 -20.49 12.14
N GLY A 27 13.07 -21.10 11.20
CA GLY A 27 12.57 -21.36 9.84
C GLY A 27 11.40 -22.33 9.81
N GLN A 28 11.44 -23.39 10.62
CA GLN A 28 10.33 -24.32 10.78
C GLN A 28 9.10 -23.60 11.35
N ASP A 29 9.24 -22.91 12.48
CA ASP A 29 8.12 -22.27 13.18
C ASP A 29 7.49 -21.16 12.32
N ALA A 30 8.29 -20.34 11.65
CA ALA A 30 7.81 -19.30 10.73
C ALA A 30 7.02 -19.89 9.54
N LEU A 31 7.56 -20.93 8.88
CA LEU A 31 6.88 -21.57 7.75
C LEU A 31 5.62 -22.33 8.20
N GLY A 32 5.69 -23.05 9.33
CA GLY A 32 4.54 -23.73 9.93
C GLY A 32 3.41 -22.76 10.30
N ARG A 33 3.74 -21.62 10.91
CA ARG A 33 2.77 -20.54 11.18
C ARG A 33 2.18 -19.97 9.89
N MET A 34 2.99 -19.74 8.85
CA MET A 34 2.49 -19.24 7.57
C MET A 34 1.43 -20.18 6.97
N LEU A 35 1.71 -21.49 6.93
CA LEU A 35 0.78 -22.49 6.40
C LEU A 35 -0.50 -22.63 7.24
N ILE A 36 -0.45 -22.36 8.55
CA ILE A 36 -1.64 -22.39 9.43
C ILE A 36 -2.48 -21.12 9.31
N VAL A 37 -1.84 -19.94 9.43
CA VAL A 37 -2.52 -18.63 9.52
C VAL A 37 -2.95 -18.11 8.15
N TYR A 38 -2.22 -18.46 7.08
CA TYR A 38 -2.49 -18.05 5.71
C TYR A 38 -2.69 -19.30 4.82
N PRO A 39 -3.80 -20.05 4.99
CA PRO A 39 -4.00 -21.35 4.36
C PRO A 39 -4.00 -21.31 2.83
N GLN A 40 -4.24 -20.15 2.20
CA GLN A 40 -4.10 -19.97 0.75
C GLN A 40 -2.66 -20.22 0.26
N THR A 41 -1.65 -20.00 1.11
CA THR A 41 -0.24 -20.24 0.76
C THR A 41 0.10 -21.72 0.57
N LYS A 42 -0.73 -22.64 1.10
CA LYS A 42 -0.58 -24.09 0.92
C LYS A 42 -0.61 -24.53 -0.54
N THR A 43 -1.23 -23.74 -1.42
CA THR A 43 -1.33 -24.02 -2.87
C THR A 43 0.04 -24.20 -3.53
N TYR A 44 1.02 -23.34 -3.20
CA TYR A 44 2.40 -23.44 -3.69
C TYR A 44 3.13 -24.69 -3.20
N PHE A 45 2.65 -25.30 -2.11
CA PHE A 45 3.22 -26.48 -1.47
C PHE A 45 2.36 -27.74 -1.66
N ALA A 46 1.38 -27.73 -2.58
CA ALA A 46 0.49 -28.88 -2.83
C ALA A 46 1.20 -30.16 -3.29
N HIS A 47 2.49 -30.08 -3.64
CA HIS A 47 3.36 -31.21 -3.94
C HIS A 47 3.94 -31.92 -2.69
N TRP A 48 3.77 -31.35 -1.49
CA TRP A 48 4.15 -32.00 -0.22
C TRP A 48 3.00 -32.83 0.32
N LYS A 49 3.28 -34.10 0.64
CA LYS A 49 2.30 -35.04 1.23
C LYS A 49 1.86 -34.67 2.65
N ASP A 50 2.62 -33.82 3.33
CA ASP A 50 2.34 -33.34 4.68
C ASP A 50 2.70 -31.84 4.77
N LEU A 51 1.73 -31.04 5.23
CA LEU A 51 1.82 -29.58 5.43
C LEU A 51 1.71 -29.19 6.91
N GLY A 52 1.79 -30.16 7.83
CA GLY A 52 1.80 -29.91 9.27
C GLY A 52 3.05 -29.12 9.70
N PRO A 53 2.96 -28.27 10.74
CA PRO A 53 4.04 -27.37 11.16
C PRO A 53 5.30 -28.10 11.65
N ASN A 54 5.19 -29.38 11.98
CA ASN A 54 6.27 -30.24 12.48
C ASN A 54 6.81 -31.21 11.41
N SER A 55 6.29 -31.16 10.19
CA SER A 55 6.59 -32.11 9.12
C SER A 55 8.04 -32.01 8.62
N ALA A 56 8.56 -33.11 8.08
CA ALA A 56 9.90 -33.14 7.48
C ALA A 56 10.08 -32.12 6.33
N PRO A 57 9.14 -31.95 5.36
CA PRO A 57 9.31 -30.94 4.32
C PRO A 57 9.23 -29.50 4.86
N VAL A 58 8.35 -29.19 5.83
CA VAL A 58 8.30 -27.87 6.46
C VAL A 58 9.60 -27.55 7.20
N LYS A 59 10.16 -28.51 7.95
CA LYS A 59 11.49 -28.37 8.58
C LYS A 59 12.59 -28.08 7.56
N LYS A 60 12.69 -28.90 6.50
CA LYS A 60 13.74 -28.77 5.48
C LYS A 60 13.63 -27.46 4.69
N HIS A 61 12.42 -27.06 4.30
CA HIS A 61 12.24 -25.83 3.55
C HIS A 61 12.34 -24.58 4.44
N GLY A 62 11.91 -24.65 5.70
CA GLY A 62 12.15 -23.60 6.69
C GLY A 62 13.64 -23.30 6.86
N MET A 63 14.48 -24.34 6.99
CA MET A 63 15.95 -24.18 6.97
C MET A 63 16.47 -23.57 5.66
N THR A 64 15.87 -23.90 4.52
CA THR A 64 16.24 -23.34 3.20
C THR A 64 15.93 -21.83 3.14
N VAL A 65 14.75 -21.42 3.61
CA VAL A 65 14.34 -20.01 3.71
C VAL A 65 15.31 -19.23 4.61
N MET A 66 15.67 -19.78 5.77
CA MET A 66 16.60 -19.09 6.68
C MET A 66 18.05 -19.08 6.18
N GLY A 67 18.45 -20.01 5.29
CA GLY A 67 19.68 -19.91 4.51
C GLY A 67 19.67 -18.72 3.56
N GLY A 68 18.54 -18.46 2.87
CA GLY A 68 18.34 -17.25 2.07
C GLY A 68 18.36 -15.96 2.90
N VAL A 69 17.83 -15.99 4.13
CA VAL A 69 17.95 -14.87 5.09
C VAL A 69 19.41 -14.65 5.52
N ALA A 70 20.18 -15.71 5.77
CA ALA A 70 21.60 -15.60 6.10
C ALA A 70 22.40 -14.92 4.98
N ASP A 71 22.15 -15.32 3.72
CA ASP A 71 22.77 -14.75 2.52
C ASP A 71 22.32 -13.30 2.25
N ALA A 72 21.09 -12.95 2.61
CA ALA A 72 20.63 -11.55 2.63
C ALA A 72 21.37 -10.70 3.69
N VAL A 73 21.70 -11.26 4.86
CA VAL A 73 22.43 -10.53 5.93
C VAL A 73 23.90 -10.31 5.58
N THR A 74 24.56 -11.27 4.92
CA THR A 74 25.95 -11.08 4.43
C THR A 74 26.01 -10.05 3.31
N LYS A 75 25.02 -10.04 2.42
CA LYS A 75 24.94 -9.15 1.24
C LYS A 75 24.07 -7.91 1.44
N ILE A 76 23.74 -7.57 2.69
CA ILE A 76 22.77 -6.51 3.04
C ILE A 76 23.14 -5.10 2.55
N ASP A 77 24.37 -4.94 2.07
CA ASP A 77 24.86 -3.69 1.50
C ASP A 77 24.48 -3.48 0.02
N ASP A 78 24.27 -4.56 -0.75
CA ASP A 78 23.51 -4.59 -2.01
C ASP A 78 22.70 -5.90 -2.14
N LEU A 79 21.46 -5.84 -1.66
CA LEU A 79 20.51 -6.95 -1.77
C LEU A 79 20.04 -7.22 -3.21
N THR A 80 20.15 -6.25 -4.11
CA THR A 80 19.61 -6.34 -5.48
C THR A 80 20.49 -7.23 -6.34
N ALA A 81 21.79 -6.93 -6.39
CA ALA A 81 22.77 -7.83 -6.99
C ALA A 81 22.92 -9.11 -6.15
N GLY A 82 22.92 -8.97 -4.82
CA GLY A 82 23.21 -10.06 -3.90
C GLY A 82 22.24 -11.25 -3.95
N LEU A 83 20.96 -10.99 -4.20
CA LEU A 83 19.90 -11.99 -4.24
C LEU A 83 19.33 -12.24 -5.64
N LEU A 84 20.00 -11.76 -6.70
CA LEU A 84 19.48 -11.81 -8.09
C LEU A 84 18.99 -13.21 -8.49
N ASN A 85 19.83 -14.24 -8.35
CA ASN A 85 19.49 -15.63 -8.69
C ASN A 85 18.25 -16.15 -7.93
N LEU A 86 18.04 -15.69 -6.68
CA LEU A 86 16.88 -16.07 -5.87
C LEU A 86 15.62 -15.31 -6.32
N SER A 87 15.77 -14.05 -6.74
CA SER A 87 14.71 -13.25 -7.35
C SER A 87 14.23 -13.85 -8.67
N GLU A 88 15.16 -14.20 -9.57
CA GLU A 88 14.86 -14.84 -10.86
C GLU A 88 14.16 -16.20 -10.70
N LEU A 89 14.62 -17.02 -9.75
CA LEU A 89 13.98 -18.29 -9.40
C LEU A 89 12.52 -18.08 -8.98
N HIS A 90 12.24 -17.08 -8.15
CA HIS A 90 10.88 -16.76 -7.71
C HIS A 90 10.01 -16.17 -8.82
N ALA A 91 10.57 -15.30 -9.66
CA ALA A 91 9.85 -14.61 -10.72
C ALA A 91 9.50 -15.53 -11.91
N PHE A 92 10.46 -16.30 -12.41
CA PHE A 92 10.33 -16.99 -13.70
C PHE A 92 10.02 -18.49 -13.58
N THR A 93 10.60 -19.16 -12.57
CA THR A 93 10.44 -20.61 -12.36
C THR A 93 9.29 -20.92 -11.41
N LEU A 94 9.35 -20.42 -10.17
CA LEU A 94 8.35 -20.71 -9.13
C LEU A 94 7.06 -19.91 -9.31
N ARG A 95 7.16 -18.70 -9.89
CA ARG A 95 6.05 -17.78 -10.21
C ARG A 95 5.11 -17.52 -9.03
N ILE A 96 5.69 -17.45 -7.82
CA ILE A 96 4.93 -17.18 -6.60
C ILE A 96 4.39 -15.76 -6.68
N ASP A 97 3.10 -15.56 -6.40
CA ASP A 97 2.49 -14.24 -6.51
C ASP A 97 3.10 -13.26 -5.48
N PRO A 98 3.62 -12.10 -5.89
CA PRO A 98 4.10 -11.04 -5.01
C PRO A 98 3.13 -10.56 -3.91
N GLN A 99 1.83 -10.87 -3.96
CA GLN A 99 0.95 -10.65 -2.80
C GLN A 99 1.42 -11.41 -1.53
N ASN A 100 2.05 -12.58 -1.72
CA ASN A 100 2.66 -13.37 -0.65
C ASN A 100 4.00 -12.76 -0.21
N PHE A 101 4.81 -12.29 -1.18
CA PHE A 101 6.09 -11.62 -0.98
C PHE A 101 5.96 -10.11 -1.19
N LYS A 102 5.20 -9.43 -0.32
CA LYS A 102 4.91 -7.97 -0.39
C LYS A 102 6.11 -7.16 -0.93
N MET A 103 6.06 -6.74 -2.19
CA MET A 103 7.17 -6.13 -2.96
C MET A 103 6.68 -4.92 -3.76
N THR A 104 7.50 -3.87 -3.82
CA THR A 104 6.97 -2.48 -3.77
C THR A 104 7.85 -1.43 -4.48
N SER A 105 8.26 -1.69 -5.72
CA SER A 105 8.89 -0.71 -6.62
C SER A 105 8.54 -1.08 -8.05
N LEU A 106 8.38 -0.09 -8.92
CA LEU A 106 7.82 -0.27 -10.26
C LEU A 106 8.78 0.23 -11.36
N THR A 107 8.43 -0.09 -12.61
CA THR A 107 9.33 -0.04 -13.76
C THR A 107 8.96 1.05 -14.76
N ALA A 108 9.87 1.35 -15.69
CA ALA A 108 9.60 2.27 -16.79
C ALA A 108 8.40 1.86 -17.67
N LYS A 109 8.06 0.56 -17.74
CA LYS A 109 6.83 0.09 -18.41
C LYS A 109 5.59 0.50 -17.62
N ASP A 110 5.63 0.35 -16.30
CA ASP A 110 4.53 0.72 -15.40
C ASP A 110 4.30 2.24 -15.44
N LYS A 111 5.38 3.06 -15.39
CA LYS A 111 5.31 4.52 -15.66
C LYS A 111 4.54 4.83 -16.93
N ALA A 112 4.89 4.18 -18.05
CA ALA A 112 4.32 4.47 -19.35
C ALA A 112 2.83 4.09 -19.42
N THR A 113 2.47 2.90 -18.93
CA THR A 113 1.08 2.44 -18.83
C THR A 113 0.23 3.37 -17.96
N VAL A 114 0.79 3.84 -16.84
CA VAL A 114 0.16 4.83 -15.96
C VAL A 114 -0.08 6.17 -16.65
N LYS A 115 0.95 6.78 -17.25
CA LYS A 115 0.84 8.08 -17.94
C LYS A 115 -0.23 8.00 -19.04
N ALA A 116 -0.27 6.88 -19.78
CA ALA A 116 -1.26 6.63 -20.84
C ALA A 116 -2.69 6.46 -20.31
N PHE A 117 -2.90 5.67 -19.25
CA PHE A 117 -4.24 5.49 -18.66
C PHE A 117 -4.77 6.77 -18.02
N TRP A 118 -3.92 7.53 -17.30
CA TRP A 118 -4.33 8.81 -16.70
C TRP A 118 -4.82 9.81 -17.76
N ALA A 119 -4.14 9.90 -18.90
CA ALA A 119 -4.57 10.79 -19.99
C ALA A 119 -6.03 10.53 -20.42
N GLN A 120 -6.44 9.25 -20.48
CA GLN A 120 -7.81 8.84 -20.85
C GLN A 120 -8.85 9.19 -19.77
N VAL A 121 -8.52 9.04 -18.49
CA VAL A 121 -9.49 9.20 -17.39
C VAL A 121 -9.51 10.59 -16.75
N SER A 122 -8.47 11.41 -16.99
CA SER A 122 -8.29 12.75 -16.40
C SER A 122 -9.50 13.68 -16.62
N GLY A 123 -10.11 13.66 -17.81
CA GLY A 123 -11.33 14.44 -18.11
C GLY A 123 -12.57 14.05 -17.29
N LYS A 124 -12.57 12.89 -16.63
CA LYS A 124 -13.63 12.41 -15.72
C LYS A 124 -13.20 12.40 -14.25
N ALA A 125 -12.05 12.99 -13.93
CA ALA A 125 -11.46 13.07 -12.60
C ALA A 125 -12.47 13.37 -11.47
N ALA A 126 -13.26 14.44 -11.64
CA ALA A 126 -14.22 14.90 -10.62
C ALA A 126 -15.36 13.91 -10.36
N ASP A 127 -15.68 13.00 -11.29
CA ASP A 127 -16.66 11.93 -11.11
C ASP A 127 -16.05 10.65 -10.55
N ILE A 128 -14.83 10.29 -10.97
CA ILE A 128 -14.13 9.07 -10.54
C ILE A 128 -13.90 9.07 -9.02
N GLY A 129 -13.24 10.13 -8.51
CA GLY A 129 -12.99 10.23 -7.09
C GLY A 129 -14.28 10.38 -6.29
N LYS A 130 -15.31 11.02 -6.86
CA LYS A 130 -16.64 11.24 -6.26
C LYS A 130 -17.39 9.93 -6.04
N ASP A 131 -17.30 8.97 -6.97
CA ASP A 131 -17.99 7.66 -6.83
C ASP A 131 -17.17 6.62 -6.07
N ALA A 132 -15.85 6.51 -6.32
CA ALA A 132 -14.96 5.72 -5.47
C ALA A 132 -15.10 6.11 -4.00
N LEU A 133 -15.52 7.36 -3.76
CA LEU A 133 -15.79 7.89 -2.45
C LEU A 133 -17.24 7.92 -1.98
N GLY A 134 -18.24 7.69 -2.82
CA GLY A 134 -19.45 7.08 -2.25
C GLY A 134 -19.02 5.78 -1.57
N ARG A 135 -18.30 4.95 -2.32
CA ARG A 135 -18.02 3.54 -2.02
C ARG A 135 -17.17 3.30 -0.77
N MET A 136 -16.07 4.03 -0.54
CA MET A 136 -15.25 3.82 0.66
C MET A 136 -16.08 3.85 1.97
N LEU A 137 -17.21 4.56 1.99
CA LEU A 137 -18.00 4.77 3.20
C LEU A 137 -19.50 4.50 2.97
N ILE A 138 -19.88 3.86 1.84
CA ILE A 138 -20.76 2.68 1.94
C ILE A 138 -20.08 1.73 2.92
N VAL A 139 -18.87 1.29 2.57
CA VAL A 139 -18.34 0.02 3.08
C VAL A 139 -17.62 0.16 4.42
N TYR A 140 -17.09 1.34 4.77
CA TYR A 140 -16.45 1.57 6.08
C TYR A 140 -17.20 2.61 6.91
N PRO A 141 -18.21 2.21 7.71
CA PRO A 141 -19.02 3.15 8.45
C PRO A 141 -18.26 4.00 9.48
N GLN A 142 -17.19 3.47 10.05
CA GLN A 142 -16.30 4.24 10.90
C GLN A 142 -15.63 5.39 10.15
N THR A 143 -15.45 5.31 8.83
CA THR A 143 -14.72 6.34 8.07
C THR A 143 -15.55 7.57 7.72
N LYS A 144 -16.86 7.48 7.93
CA LYS A 144 -17.89 8.43 7.49
C LYS A 144 -17.85 9.81 8.14
N THR A 145 -17.02 9.92 9.14
CA THR A 145 -17.31 10.74 10.29
C THR A 145 -16.17 11.74 10.54
N TYR A 146 -15.12 11.75 9.68
CA TYR A 146 -13.80 12.43 9.88
C TYR A 146 -13.85 13.95 10.06
N PHE A 147 -15.10 14.47 9.93
CA PHE A 147 -16.55 16.76 8.15
C PHE A 147 -18.14 17.19 8.34
N ALA A 148 -18.79 17.29 9.53
CA ALA A 148 -20.21 17.75 9.76
C ALA A 148 -20.37 19.23 9.50
N HIS A 149 -19.25 19.92 9.36
CA HIS A 149 -19.22 21.25 8.79
C HIS A 149 -19.78 21.25 7.36
N TRP A 150 -20.04 20.09 6.75
CA TRP A 150 -20.92 19.90 5.60
C TRP A 150 -22.31 19.37 6.02
N LYS A 151 -23.37 19.94 5.43
CA LYS A 151 -24.78 19.74 5.79
C LYS A 151 -25.54 18.75 4.90
N ASP A 152 -25.56 19.01 3.59
CA ASP A 152 -26.02 18.04 2.59
C ASP A 152 -24.81 17.31 2.03
N LEU A 153 -25.06 16.05 1.77
CA LEU A 153 -24.09 15.02 1.80
C LEU A 153 -24.19 14.09 0.54
N GLY A 154 -25.26 14.06 -0.27
CA GLY A 154 -25.34 13.20 -1.49
C GLY A 154 -24.10 13.23 -2.44
N PRO A 155 -23.71 12.18 -3.21
CA PRO A 155 -22.13 12.41 -4.47
C PRO A 155 -22.43 13.44 -5.54
N ASN A 156 -23.61 14.00 -5.39
CA ASN A 156 -24.20 14.90 -6.34
C ASN A 156 -24.26 16.31 -5.72
N SER A 157 -24.07 16.43 -4.40
CA SER A 157 -23.94 17.66 -3.62
C SER A 157 -22.69 18.46 -3.99
N ALA A 158 -22.77 19.77 -3.79
CA ALA A 158 -21.70 20.70 -4.15
C ALA A 158 -20.38 20.54 -3.37
N PRO A 159 -20.37 20.26 -2.05
CA PRO A 159 -19.12 20.19 -1.29
C PRO A 159 -18.18 19.10 -1.84
N VAL A 160 -18.72 17.90 -2.06
CA VAL A 160 -18.08 16.72 -2.65
C VAL A 160 -17.29 17.07 -3.90
N LYS A 161 -18.03 17.59 -4.89
CA LYS A 161 -17.52 17.84 -6.23
C LYS A 161 -16.41 18.88 -6.22
N LYS A 162 -16.54 19.91 -5.36
CA LYS A 162 -15.55 20.99 -5.25
C LYS A 162 -14.20 20.48 -4.72
N HIS A 163 -14.16 19.86 -3.55
CA HIS A 163 -12.89 19.31 -3.03
C HIS A 163 -12.40 18.15 -3.89
N GLY A 164 -13.31 17.41 -4.52
CA GLY A 164 -12.94 16.37 -5.45
C GLY A 164 -12.12 16.84 -6.63
N MET A 165 -12.59 17.92 -7.25
CA MET A 165 -11.87 18.64 -8.29
C MET A 165 -10.52 19.18 -7.79
N THR A 166 -10.46 19.72 -6.55
CA THR A 166 -9.21 20.16 -5.92
C THR A 166 -8.18 19.04 -5.81
N VAL A 167 -8.58 17.85 -5.35
CA VAL A 167 -7.62 16.75 -5.17
C VAL A 167 -7.16 16.18 -6.49
N MET A 168 -8.06 15.96 -7.44
CA MET A 168 -7.68 15.40 -8.74
C MET A 168 -6.88 16.41 -9.60
N GLY A 169 -6.97 17.71 -9.31
CA GLY A 169 -6.02 18.71 -9.80
C GLY A 169 -4.60 18.45 -9.29
N GLY A 170 -4.44 18.21 -7.98
CA GLY A 170 -3.15 17.80 -7.38
C GLY A 170 -2.59 16.50 -7.98
N VAL A 171 -3.46 15.54 -8.35
CA VAL A 171 -3.04 14.34 -9.08
C VAL A 171 -2.56 14.66 -10.50
N ALA A 172 -3.22 15.56 -11.23
CA ALA A 172 -2.76 15.99 -12.56
C ALA A 172 -1.41 16.73 -12.50
N ASP A 173 -1.22 17.58 -11.48
CA ASP A 173 0.05 18.24 -11.19
C ASP A 173 1.17 17.24 -10.81
N ALA A 174 0.82 16.10 -10.22
CA ALA A 174 1.74 15.02 -9.94
C ALA A 174 2.06 14.19 -11.20
N VAL A 175 1.08 13.82 -12.03
CA VAL A 175 1.33 13.03 -13.27
C VAL A 175 2.20 13.79 -14.27
N THR A 176 2.10 15.12 -14.30
CA THR A 176 2.96 15.98 -15.14
C THR A 176 4.39 16.11 -14.62
N LYS A 177 4.63 15.83 -13.32
CA LYS A 177 5.95 15.93 -12.66
C LYS A 177 6.42 14.59 -12.10
N ILE A 178 5.93 13.49 -12.69
CA ILE A 178 6.06 12.10 -12.24
C ILE A 178 7.51 11.57 -12.10
N ASP A 179 8.49 12.33 -12.57
CA ASP A 179 9.92 12.01 -12.48
C ASP A 179 10.68 12.93 -11.48
N ASP A 180 10.05 13.98 -10.93
CA ASP A 180 10.40 14.67 -9.66
C ASP A 180 9.13 15.17 -8.94
N LEU A 181 8.61 14.30 -8.09
CA LEU A 181 7.37 14.52 -7.34
C LEU A 181 7.57 15.27 -6.02
N THR A 182 8.83 15.48 -5.63
CA THR A 182 9.18 16.19 -4.39
C THR A 182 9.05 17.69 -4.61
N ALA A 183 9.63 18.21 -5.70
CA ALA A 183 9.44 19.60 -6.10
C ALA A 183 7.98 19.90 -6.47
N GLY A 184 7.26 18.90 -7.03
CA GLY A 184 5.91 19.08 -7.55
C GLY A 184 4.79 19.32 -6.54
N LEU A 185 4.98 19.00 -5.26
CA LEU A 185 3.91 18.94 -4.25
C LEU A 185 4.16 19.75 -2.97
N LEU A 186 5.29 20.48 -2.91
CA LEU A 186 5.77 21.20 -1.72
C LEU A 186 4.68 22.07 -1.05
N ASN A 187 4.03 22.95 -1.81
CA ASN A 187 3.00 23.89 -1.33
C ASN A 187 1.78 23.19 -0.69
N LEU A 188 1.46 21.95 -1.10
CA LEU A 188 0.35 21.19 -0.54
C LEU A 188 0.73 20.51 0.79
N SER A 189 2.01 20.23 1.00
CA SER A 189 2.57 19.68 2.24
C SER A 189 2.58 20.73 3.35
N GLU A 190 3.12 21.93 3.07
CA GLU A 190 3.26 23.02 4.04
C GLU A 190 1.91 23.44 4.66
N LEU A 191 0.87 23.54 3.83
CA LEU A 191 -0.49 23.91 4.27
C LEU A 191 -1.04 22.95 5.33
N HIS A 192 -0.80 21.64 5.19
CA HIS A 192 -1.27 20.64 6.14
C HIS A 192 -0.46 20.61 7.43
N ALA A 193 0.87 20.76 7.33
CA ALA A 193 1.76 20.74 8.48
C ALA A 193 1.59 21.99 9.37
N PHE A 194 1.69 23.19 8.77
CA PHE A 194 1.90 24.42 9.54
C PHE A 194 0.61 25.22 9.80
N THR A 195 -0.33 25.21 8.84
CA THR A 195 -1.59 25.96 8.95
C THR A 195 -2.69 25.19 9.66
N LEU A 196 -2.72 23.84 9.58
CA LEU A 196 -3.85 23.03 10.05
C LEU A 196 -3.59 22.16 11.30
N ARG A 197 -2.32 21.90 11.66
CA ARG A 197 -1.86 21.42 12.99
C ARG A 197 -2.71 20.30 13.66
N ILE A 198 -2.65 19.07 13.17
CA ILE A 198 -3.38 17.91 13.76
C ILE A 198 -2.43 16.96 14.52
N ASP A 199 -2.89 16.43 15.66
CA ASP A 199 -2.21 15.39 16.49
C ASP A 199 -3.14 14.16 16.71
N PRO A 200 -2.62 12.90 16.80
CA PRO A 200 -3.33 11.84 16.10
C PRO A 200 -3.68 10.50 16.77
N GLN A 201 -2.78 9.86 17.53
CA GLN A 201 -2.64 8.37 17.57
C GLN A 201 -3.81 7.55 18.12
N ASN A 202 -4.75 8.18 18.84
CA ASN A 202 -5.57 7.48 19.83
C ASN A 202 -6.96 7.08 19.30
N PHE A 203 -8.02 7.28 20.10
CA PHE A 203 -9.35 6.66 19.97
C PHE A 203 -10.22 7.30 18.91
N LYS A 204 -9.54 7.53 17.82
CA LYS A 204 -9.95 8.36 16.76
C LYS A 204 -10.54 7.42 15.70
N THR A 205 -11.81 7.15 15.97
CA THR A 205 -12.74 7.96 15.20
C THR A 205 -12.37 9.46 15.29
N TYR A 206 -11.29 9.92 14.61
CA TYR A 206 -11.11 11.34 14.22
C TYR A 206 -12.24 11.69 13.25
N PHE A 207 -12.72 10.63 12.60
CA PHE A 207 -14.10 10.18 12.60
C PHE A 207 -15.06 10.54 13.80
N ALA A 208 -14.86 11.62 14.56
CA ALA A 208 -15.67 11.99 15.73
C ALA A 208 -16.70 13.08 15.42
N HIS A 209 -16.45 13.87 14.38
CA HIS A 209 -17.01 15.20 14.27
C HIS A 209 -17.91 15.42 13.05
N TRP A 210 -18.15 14.40 12.22
CA TRP A 210 -19.10 14.49 11.10
C TRP A 210 -20.46 13.80 11.42
N LYS A 211 -21.56 14.23 10.78
CA LYS A 211 -22.93 14.15 11.38
C LYS A 211 -23.86 13.13 10.74
N ASP A 212 -24.31 13.37 9.51
CA ASP A 212 -24.76 12.24 8.70
C ASP A 212 -23.53 11.55 8.12
N LEU A 213 -23.73 10.26 8.01
CA LEU A 213 -22.78 9.20 7.92
C LEU A 213 -22.97 8.48 6.58
N GLY A 214 -24.13 8.55 5.92
CA GLY A 214 -24.50 7.62 4.84
C GLY A 214 -23.42 7.33 3.77
N PRO A 215 -23.42 6.14 3.13
CA PRO A 215 -22.73 5.92 1.84
C PRO A 215 -22.79 7.10 0.88
N ASN A 216 -23.98 7.67 0.88
CA ASN A 216 -24.35 8.77 0.05
C ASN A 216 -24.25 10.09 0.80
N SER A 217 -23.21 10.27 1.60
CA SER A 217 -22.95 11.47 2.39
C SER A 217 -21.66 12.18 1.93
N ALA A 218 -21.46 13.48 2.18
CA ALA A 218 -20.33 14.27 1.71
C ALA A 218 -19.13 14.24 2.64
N PRO A 219 -19.20 13.83 3.92
CA PRO A 219 -18.02 13.88 4.74
C PRO A 219 -17.09 12.74 4.27
N VAL A 220 -17.60 11.51 4.37
CA VAL A 220 -17.73 10.53 3.28
C VAL A 220 -17.19 11.02 1.94
N LYS A 221 -18.02 11.60 1.08
CA LYS A 221 -17.68 12.07 -0.26
C LYS A 221 -16.74 13.31 -0.35
N LYS A 222 -15.80 13.50 0.60
CA LYS A 222 -14.56 14.26 0.39
C LYS A 222 -13.29 13.54 0.84
N HIS A 223 -13.34 12.79 1.94
CA HIS A 223 -12.10 12.23 2.52
C HIS A 223 -11.33 11.25 1.63
N GLY A 224 -12.00 10.29 1.02
CA GLY A 224 -11.35 9.24 0.24
C GLY A 224 -11.29 9.50 -1.27
N MET A 225 -11.40 10.77 -1.62
CA MET A 225 -11.03 11.39 -2.89
C MET A 225 -9.80 12.23 -2.61
N THR A 226 -9.64 12.72 -1.37
CA THR A 226 -8.31 12.81 -0.73
C THR A 226 -7.61 11.43 -0.63
N VAL A 227 -8.26 10.30 -0.29
CA VAL A 227 -7.62 8.96 -0.42
C VAL A 227 -7.43 8.53 -1.86
N MET A 228 -8.43 8.53 -2.76
CA MET A 228 -8.18 8.21 -4.17
C MET A 228 -7.22 9.19 -4.83
N GLY A 229 -7.09 10.39 -4.27
CA GLY A 229 -6.03 11.34 -4.53
C GLY A 229 -4.67 10.87 -4.04
N GLY A 230 -4.53 10.43 -2.79
CA GLY A 230 -3.32 9.77 -2.27
C GLY A 230 -2.98 8.46 -3.00
N VAL A 231 -3.99 7.76 -3.52
CA VAL A 231 -3.85 6.57 -4.36
C VAL A 231 -3.39 6.97 -5.76
N ALA A 232 -3.95 8.01 -6.36
CA ALA A 232 -3.55 8.43 -7.70
C ALA A 232 -2.23 9.25 -7.71
N ASP A 233 -1.96 9.99 -6.63
CA ASP A 233 -0.65 10.54 -6.25
C ASP A 233 0.37 9.41 -6.12
N ALA A 234 0.01 8.31 -5.45
CA ALA A 234 0.82 7.10 -5.44
C ALA A 234 0.97 6.45 -6.82
N VAL A 235 -0.07 6.45 -7.65
CA VAL A 235 0.02 6.04 -9.08
C VAL A 235 1.05 6.90 -9.81
N THR A 236 1.30 8.15 -9.40
CA THR A 236 2.42 8.94 -9.94
C THR A 236 3.75 8.54 -9.30
N LYS A 237 3.79 8.38 -7.98
CA LYS A 237 4.99 8.08 -7.17
C LYS A 237 5.46 6.62 -7.30
N ILE A 238 5.09 5.97 -8.39
CA ILE A 238 4.95 4.51 -8.47
C ILE A 238 6.30 3.79 -8.38
N ASP A 239 7.36 4.39 -8.91
CA ASP A 239 8.72 3.81 -8.93
C ASP A 239 9.42 3.85 -7.56
N ASP A 240 9.21 4.92 -6.79
CA ASP A 240 9.72 5.07 -5.43
C ASP A 240 8.67 5.64 -4.47
N LEU A 241 7.60 4.84 -4.31
CA LEU A 241 6.44 5.14 -3.48
C LEU A 241 6.85 5.61 -2.09
N THR A 242 7.89 5.02 -1.52
CA THR A 242 8.36 5.33 -0.17
C THR A 242 8.85 6.77 -0.01
N THR A 243 9.62 7.28 -0.97
CA THR A 243 10.13 8.67 -0.94
C THR A 243 9.05 9.64 -1.41
N GLY A 244 8.35 9.33 -2.50
CA GLY A 244 7.29 10.20 -3.01
C GLY A 244 6.14 10.39 -2.01
N LEU A 245 5.75 9.32 -1.32
CA LEU A 245 4.71 9.37 -0.28
C LEU A 245 5.29 9.67 1.09
N LEU A 246 6.56 10.09 1.23
CA LEU A 246 7.20 10.30 2.53
C LEU A 246 6.42 11.29 3.39
N SER A 247 6.02 12.44 2.86
CA SER A 247 5.17 13.40 3.62
C SER A 247 3.76 12.86 3.88
N LEU A 248 3.22 11.97 3.06
CA LEU A 248 1.95 11.29 3.32
C LEU A 248 2.12 10.13 4.33
N SER A 249 3.33 9.58 4.46
CA SER A 249 3.76 8.59 5.45
C SER A 249 4.06 9.23 6.80
N GLU A 250 4.66 10.43 6.81
CA GLU A 250 4.80 11.30 7.99
C GLU A 250 3.44 11.81 8.44
N LEU A 251 2.60 12.28 7.50
CA LEU A 251 1.21 12.59 7.80
C LEU A 251 0.54 11.35 8.42
N HIS A 252 0.68 10.17 7.81
CA HIS A 252 0.04 8.99 8.35
C HIS A 252 0.66 8.51 9.66
N ALA A 253 1.97 8.59 9.91
CA ALA A 253 2.66 8.06 11.08
C ALA A 253 2.70 9.02 12.28
N PHE A 254 2.78 10.32 12.03
CA PHE A 254 3.03 11.36 13.04
C PHE A 254 1.89 12.38 13.14
N THR A 255 1.09 12.57 12.08
CA THR A 255 -0.05 13.51 12.02
C THR A 255 -1.42 12.80 11.96
N LEU A 256 -1.46 11.48 11.76
CA LEU A 256 -2.65 10.61 11.84
C LEU A 256 -2.41 9.36 12.74
N ARG A 257 -1.20 8.81 12.80
CA ARG A 257 -0.82 7.51 13.42
C ARG A 257 -1.90 6.42 13.26
N ILE A 258 -2.43 6.27 12.03
CA ILE A 258 -3.41 5.23 11.61
C ILE A 258 -2.79 3.83 11.79
N ASP A 259 -3.49 2.82 12.29
CA ASP A 259 -2.92 1.47 12.24
C ASP A 259 -2.69 1.02 10.77
N PRO A 260 -1.44 0.67 10.36
CA PRO A 260 -1.11 0.33 8.97
C PRO A 260 -1.80 -0.91 8.38
N GLN A 261 -2.58 -1.67 9.17
CA GLN A 261 -3.50 -2.69 8.67
C GLN A 261 -4.65 -2.06 7.87
N ASN A 262 -5.12 -0.86 8.23
CA ASN A 262 -6.27 -0.21 7.59
C ASN A 262 -6.04 0.11 6.10
N PHE A 263 -4.81 0.45 5.70
CA PHE A 263 -4.49 0.70 4.29
C PHE A 263 -4.74 -0.52 3.40
N LYS A 264 -4.56 -1.73 3.93
CA LYS A 264 -4.76 -3.00 3.20
C LYS A 264 -6.24 -3.32 3.03
N ILE A 265 -7.04 -3.03 4.06
CA ILE A 265 -8.51 -3.11 4.00
C ILE A 265 -9.00 -2.15 2.90
N LEU A 266 -8.54 -0.91 2.93
CA LEU A 266 -8.92 0.12 1.97
C LEU A 266 -8.50 -0.23 0.53
N ALA A 267 -7.27 -0.72 0.34
CA ALA A 267 -6.76 -1.23 -0.93
C ALA A 267 -7.67 -2.30 -1.56
N HIS A 268 -8.02 -3.36 -0.81
CA HIS A 268 -8.88 -4.44 -1.30
C HIS A 268 -10.23 -3.92 -1.84
N ASN A 269 -10.78 -2.89 -1.20
CA ASN A 269 -12.08 -2.35 -1.58
C ASN A 269 -12.00 -1.48 -2.83
N ILE A 270 -10.88 -0.81 -3.07
CA ILE A 270 -10.62 -0.12 -4.33
C ILE A 270 -10.63 -1.14 -5.50
N LEU A 271 -10.04 -2.33 -5.33
CA LEU A 271 -10.08 -3.41 -6.34
C LEU A 271 -11.51 -3.88 -6.62
N VAL A 272 -12.29 -4.19 -5.57
CA VAL A 272 -13.71 -4.59 -5.71
C VAL A 272 -14.54 -3.49 -6.41
N VAL A 273 -14.26 -2.22 -6.12
CA VAL A 273 -14.90 -1.08 -6.78
C VAL A 273 -14.55 -0.99 -8.26
N LEU A 274 -13.27 -1.17 -8.62
CA LEU A 274 -12.81 -1.16 -10.00
C LEU A 274 -13.43 -2.31 -10.80
N ALA A 275 -13.44 -3.53 -10.26
CA ALA A 275 -14.06 -4.70 -10.89
C ALA A 275 -15.55 -4.50 -11.20
N ILE A 276 -16.30 -3.82 -10.32
CA ILE A 276 -17.73 -3.54 -10.51
C ILE A 276 -17.97 -2.41 -11.53
N MET A 277 -17.07 -1.42 -11.61
CA MET A 277 -17.26 -0.23 -12.46
C MET A 277 -16.67 -0.38 -13.86
N PHE A 278 -15.70 -1.28 -14.04
CA PHE A 278 -14.97 -1.51 -15.30
C PHE A 278 -14.87 -3.02 -15.59
N PRO A 279 -16.00 -3.76 -15.68
CA PRO A 279 -15.98 -5.23 -15.76
C PRO A 279 -15.37 -5.78 -17.05
N THR A 280 -15.21 -4.95 -18.10
CA THR A 280 -14.57 -5.33 -19.37
C THR A 280 -13.06 -5.06 -19.31
N GLU A 281 -12.67 -3.96 -18.67
CA GLU A 281 -11.30 -3.44 -18.64
C GLU A 281 -10.49 -3.98 -17.46
N PHE A 282 -11.14 -4.35 -16.36
CA PHE A 282 -10.53 -4.94 -15.16
C PHE A 282 -10.23 -6.43 -15.34
N THR A 283 -9.42 -6.74 -16.36
CA THR A 283 -8.97 -8.09 -16.68
C THR A 283 -8.15 -8.71 -15.52
N PRO A 284 -7.93 -10.04 -15.51
CA PRO A 284 -7.06 -10.66 -14.50
C PRO A 284 -5.65 -10.07 -14.41
N GLU A 285 -5.09 -9.58 -15.53
CA GLU A 285 -3.80 -8.89 -15.55
C GLU A 285 -3.89 -7.51 -14.86
N VAL A 286 -4.90 -6.71 -15.19
CA VAL A 286 -5.14 -5.39 -14.56
C VAL A 286 -5.40 -5.53 -13.06
N HIS A 287 -6.16 -6.55 -12.65
CA HIS A 287 -6.41 -6.84 -11.24
C HIS A 287 -5.11 -7.14 -10.47
N VAL A 288 -4.27 -8.03 -10.98
CA VAL A 288 -2.99 -8.42 -10.35
C VAL A 288 -2.00 -7.24 -10.31
N CYS A 289 -1.97 -6.38 -11.33
CA CYS A 289 -1.15 -5.18 -11.32
C CYS A 289 -1.64 -4.14 -10.30
N MET A 290 -2.96 -3.92 -10.22
CA MET A 290 -3.54 -2.98 -9.26
C MET A 290 -3.40 -3.43 -7.80
N ASP A 291 -3.49 -4.73 -7.49
CA ASP A 291 -3.27 -5.23 -6.13
C ASP A 291 -1.83 -4.98 -5.67
N LYS A 292 -0.85 -5.36 -6.49
CA LYS A 292 0.59 -5.11 -6.23
C LYS A 292 0.87 -3.63 -5.98
N PHE A 293 0.30 -2.77 -6.82
CA PHE A 293 0.42 -1.32 -6.66
C PHE A 293 -0.20 -0.83 -5.32
N LEU A 294 -1.43 -1.23 -5.00
CA LEU A 294 -2.09 -0.79 -3.76
C LEU A 294 -1.42 -1.36 -2.50
N ALA A 295 -0.86 -2.56 -2.57
CA ALA A 295 -0.02 -3.14 -1.52
C ALA A 295 1.30 -2.35 -1.34
N ALA A 296 1.86 -1.81 -2.42
CA ALA A 296 3.05 -0.97 -2.39
C ALA A 296 2.79 0.42 -1.80
N LEU A 297 1.69 1.06 -2.21
CA LEU A 297 1.13 2.25 -1.57
C LEU A 297 0.96 2.02 -0.05
N ALA A 298 0.31 0.93 0.35
CA ALA A 298 0.07 0.59 1.75
C ALA A 298 1.36 0.36 2.57
N ARG A 299 2.47 -0.04 1.94
CA ARG A 299 3.79 -0.09 2.58
C ARG A 299 4.39 1.31 2.74
N ALA A 300 4.37 2.11 1.69
CA ALA A 300 4.99 3.44 1.69
C ALA A 300 4.34 4.36 2.74
N LEU A 301 3.01 4.33 2.85
CA LEU A 301 2.26 4.99 3.93
C LEU A 301 2.58 4.47 5.34
N ALA A 302 3.23 3.32 5.45
CA ALA A 302 3.65 2.68 6.70
C ALA A 302 5.17 2.76 6.94
N GLU A 303 5.92 3.51 6.13
CA GLU A 303 7.37 3.62 6.26
C GLU A 303 7.76 4.29 7.58
N LYS A 304 7.12 5.42 7.92
CA LYS A 304 7.58 6.29 9.01
C LYS A 304 7.07 5.89 10.40
N TYR A 305 6.52 4.68 10.53
CA TYR A 305 6.03 4.09 11.79
C TYR A 305 7.10 3.29 12.55
N ARG A 306 8.34 3.27 12.04
CA ARG A 306 9.43 2.34 12.38
C ARG A 306 10.78 3.00 12.17
#